data_AF-Q2GT92-F1
#
_entry.id   AF-Q2GT92-F1
#
_cell.length_a   1.000
_cell.length_b   1.000
_cell.length_c   1.000
_cell.angle_alpha   90.00
_cell.angle_beta   90.00
_cell.angle_gamma   90.00
#
_symmetry.space_group_name_H-M   'P 1'
#
loop_
_entity.id
_entity.type
_entity.pdbx_description
1 polymer ?
#
loop_
_entity_poly.entity_id
_entity_poly.type
_entity_poly.pdbx_seq_one_letter_code
_entity_poly.pdbx_strand_id
1 'polypeptide(L)'
;MAPLANTTDNSGWFPPGAEPSEGWHVDAVTLALLAIIGDARSEDLTRAMTATRLAILPRLVPAMQLLSAVRPARLPRANATLAAIHGPIPDEVFRKKTIGYFVNVLHGMDDMQRLGFRVLEVKHNTQKKNQDLESANVKFASVPPSRLVRGVLIFSSALTLGLFIAAIAWQNGPAALAVAFMGISSSLMSHASSWRPGLRYGALMATGSVSLMLSILMLGNCSWRARVSIALSYIVLNLLYWIVSMLPRRLFWDMSRYIVNDVTPSDALSAHEDTVPNPTSPDERKSSTRTL
;
A
#
# COMPACT_ATOMS: atom_id res chain seq x y z
N MET A 1 -51.29 -52.28 -18.02
CA MET A 1 -50.15 -51.33 -18.04
C MET A 1 -50.47 -50.22 -17.05
N ALA A 2 -49.87 -50.29 -15.86
CA ALA A 2 -50.04 -49.27 -14.82
C ALA A 2 -48.94 -48.20 -15.00
N PRO A 3 -49.22 -46.91 -14.76
CA PRO A 3 -48.19 -45.88 -14.77
C PRO A 3 -47.39 -45.94 -13.46
N LEU A 4 -46.06 -45.97 -13.57
CA LEU A 4 -45.14 -45.95 -12.43
C LEU A 4 -45.17 -44.57 -11.78
N ALA A 5 -45.50 -44.54 -10.49
CA ALA A 5 -45.42 -43.37 -9.63
C ALA A 5 -43.97 -42.92 -9.51
N ASN A 6 -43.68 -41.67 -9.89
CA ASN A 6 -42.39 -41.02 -9.65
C ASN A 6 -42.37 -40.53 -8.20
N THR A 7 -41.68 -41.26 -7.34
CA THR A 7 -41.43 -40.91 -5.94
C THR A 7 -40.40 -39.79 -5.86
N THR A 8 -40.82 -38.59 -5.44
CA THR A 8 -39.91 -37.53 -5.00
C THR A 8 -39.31 -37.91 -3.65
N ASP A 9 -38.17 -38.58 -3.66
CA ASP A 9 -37.41 -38.88 -2.46
C ASP A 9 -36.60 -37.63 -2.04
N ASN A 10 -37.17 -36.85 -1.11
CA ASN A 10 -36.54 -35.68 -0.50
C ASN A 10 -35.61 -36.07 0.65
N SER A 11 -34.68 -37.01 0.42
CA SER A 11 -33.69 -37.45 1.42
C SER A 11 -32.25 -37.25 0.93
N GLY A 12 -31.92 -36.02 0.56
CA GLY A 12 -30.57 -35.63 0.17
C GLY A 12 -29.81 -34.97 1.32
N TRP A 13 -28.75 -35.64 1.79
CA TRP A 13 -27.62 -35.07 2.53
C TRP A 13 -26.96 -33.83 1.86
N PHE A 14 -27.37 -33.52 0.62
CA PHE A 14 -26.90 -32.38 -0.17
C PHE A 14 -27.93 -31.23 -0.14
N PRO A 15 -27.49 -29.97 0.00
CA PRO A 15 -28.39 -28.83 -0.10
C PRO A 15 -29.04 -28.82 -1.50
N PRO A 16 -30.35 -28.48 -1.61
CA PRO A 16 -31.00 -28.34 -2.90
C PRO A 16 -30.22 -27.33 -3.74
N GLY A 17 -29.89 -27.74 -4.97
CA GLY A 17 -29.11 -26.97 -5.92
C GLY A 17 -29.71 -25.57 -6.11
N ALA A 18 -28.81 -24.59 -6.26
CA ALA A 18 -29.13 -23.19 -6.52
C ALA A 18 -30.20 -23.05 -7.62
N GLU A 19 -31.13 -22.12 -7.43
CA GLU A 19 -32.22 -21.84 -8.35
C GLU A 19 -31.73 -21.74 -9.81
N PRO A 20 -32.39 -22.41 -10.78
CA PRO A 20 -32.06 -22.28 -12.18
C PRO A 20 -32.54 -20.90 -12.65
N SER A 21 -31.63 -19.94 -12.72
CA SER A 21 -31.88 -18.67 -13.38
C SER A 21 -31.07 -18.63 -14.67
N GLU A 22 -31.76 -18.68 -15.81
CA GLU A 22 -31.17 -18.55 -17.14
C GLU A 22 -30.73 -17.09 -17.36
N GLY A 23 -29.42 -16.85 -17.49
CA GLY A 23 -28.85 -15.54 -17.77
C GLY A 23 -27.33 -15.51 -17.66
N TRP A 24 -26.71 -14.42 -18.16
CA TRP A 24 -25.29 -14.15 -17.90
C TRP A 24 -25.09 -13.87 -16.41
N HIS A 25 -24.79 -14.90 -15.62
CA HIS A 25 -24.30 -14.72 -14.26
C HIS A 25 -22.83 -14.35 -14.35
N VAL A 26 -22.52 -13.06 -14.23
CA VAL A 26 -21.18 -12.66 -13.78
C VAL A 26 -21.05 -13.16 -12.34
N ASP A 27 -20.51 -14.37 -12.21
CA ASP A 27 -20.32 -15.02 -10.93
C ASP A 27 -19.55 -14.08 -10.01
N ALA A 28 -20.00 -13.94 -8.76
CA ALA A 28 -19.39 -13.01 -7.81
C ALA A 28 -17.88 -13.29 -7.62
N VAL A 29 -17.47 -14.54 -7.84
CA VAL A 29 -16.08 -14.99 -7.87
C VAL A 29 -15.33 -14.39 -9.06
N THR A 30 -15.92 -14.40 -10.25
CA THR A 30 -15.38 -13.80 -11.47
C THR A 30 -15.29 -12.27 -11.36
N LEU A 31 -16.30 -11.66 -10.73
CA LEU A 31 -16.36 -10.23 -10.44
C LEU A 31 -15.28 -9.80 -9.42
N ALA A 32 -15.05 -10.64 -8.40
CA ALA A 32 -13.95 -10.48 -7.45
C ALA A 32 -12.57 -10.72 -8.10
N LEU A 33 -12.44 -11.69 -9.01
CA LEU A 33 -11.22 -11.94 -9.79
C LEU A 33 -10.87 -10.77 -10.73
N LEU A 34 -11.86 -10.13 -11.34
CA LEU A 34 -11.64 -8.97 -12.20
C LEU A 34 -11.08 -7.77 -11.42
N ALA A 35 -11.48 -7.61 -10.15
CA ALA A 35 -10.90 -6.60 -9.26
C ALA A 35 -9.43 -6.89 -8.91
N ILE A 36 -9.03 -8.17 -8.86
CA ILE A 36 -7.65 -8.60 -8.55
C ILE A 36 -6.67 -8.29 -9.69
N ILE A 37 -7.15 -8.20 -10.95
CA ILE A 37 -6.31 -7.95 -12.14
C ILE A 37 -5.71 -6.52 -12.15
N GLY A 38 -6.15 -5.61 -11.27
CA GLY A 38 -5.63 -4.22 -11.18
C GLY A 38 -4.47 -3.96 -10.20
N ASP A 39 -3.97 -4.95 -9.46
CA ASP A 39 -3.10 -4.73 -8.27
C ASP A 39 -1.63 -4.31 -8.56
N ALA A 40 -1.24 -4.13 -9.83
CA ALA A 40 0.17 -3.97 -10.22
C ALA A 40 0.90 -2.70 -9.72
N ARG A 41 0.23 -1.75 -9.05
CA ARG A 41 0.83 -0.48 -8.59
C ARG A 41 0.86 -0.25 -7.07
N SER A 42 0.32 -1.17 -6.27
CA SER A 42 0.05 -0.90 -4.85
C SER A 42 1.26 -1.08 -3.91
N GLU A 43 2.40 -1.59 -4.39
CA GLU A 43 3.54 -1.92 -3.53
C GLU A 43 4.04 -0.74 -2.68
N ASP A 44 4.08 0.46 -3.26
CA ASP A 44 4.54 1.66 -2.57
C ASP A 44 3.57 2.11 -1.47
N LEU A 45 2.27 1.96 -1.72
CA LEU A 45 1.24 2.23 -0.73
C LEU A 45 1.30 1.20 0.41
N THR A 46 1.52 -0.07 0.10
CA THR A 46 1.62 -1.17 1.08
C THR A 46 2.74 -0.92 2.10
N ARG A 47 3.87 -0.37 1.65
CA ARG A 47 4.99 0.02 2.53
C ARG A 47 4.60 1.14 3.52
N ALA A 48 3.83 2.13 3.07
CA ALA A 48 3.34 3.21 3.93
C ALA A 48 2.21 2.72 4.86
N MET A 49 1.32 1.86 4.38
CA MET A 49 0.21 1.30 5.17
C MET A 49 0.72 0.45 6.34
N THR A 50 1.66 -0.45 6.09
CA THR A 50 2.25 -1.34 7.11
C THR A 50 3.13 -0.61 8.12
N ALA A 51 3.51 0.64 7.86
CA ALA A 51 4.18 1.50 8.83
C ALA A 51 3.22 2.04 9.91
N THR A 52 1.90 1.96 9.71
CA THR A 52 0.90 2.42 10.68
C THR A 52 0.52 1.32 11.66
N ARG A 53 0.38 1.64 12.95
CA ARG A 53 -0.22 0.71 13.94
C ARG A 53 -1.66 0.30 13.62
N LEU A 54 -2.39 1.12 12.86
CA LEU A 54 -3.75 0.83 12.39
C LEU A 54 -3.79 -0.33 11.38
N ALA A 55 -2.65 -0.76 10.84
CA ALA A 55 -2.61 -1.89 9.92
C ALA A 55 -3.06 -3.20 10.57
N ILE A 56 -2.96 -3.30 11.91
CA ILE A 56 -3.33 -4.48 12.70
C ILE A 56 -4.85 -4.69 12.77
N LEU A 57 -5.65 -3.68 12.40
CA LEU A 57 -7.11 -3.79 12.41
C LEU A 57 -7.60 -4.79 11.34
N PRO A 58 -8.67 -5.56 11.63
CA PRO A 58 -9.27 -6.48 10.67
C PRO A 58 -9.86 -5.67 9.50
N ARG A 59 -9.36 -5.90 8.28
CA ARG A 59 -9.81 -5.20 7.08
C ARG A 59 -9.80 -6.10 5.85
N LEU A 60 -10.61 -5.77 4.86
CA LEU A 60 -10.51 -6.35 3.52
C LEU A 60 -9.28 -5.78 2.81
N VAL A 61 -8.23 -6.60 2.66
CA VAL A 61 -7.06 -6.28 1.84
C VAL A 61 -7.17 -7.05 0.53
N PRO A 62 -6.85 -6.44 -0.64
CA PRO A 62 -6.73 -7.16 -1.90
C PRO A 62 -5.81 -8.40 -1.75
N ALA A 63 -6.24 -9.53 -2.31
CA ALA A 63 -5.60 -10.83 -2.06
C ALA A 63 -4.13 -10.92 -2.53
N MET A 64 -3.72 -10.15 -3.54
CA MET A 64 -2.35 -10.20 -4.06
C MET A 64 -1.36 -9.38 -3.21
N GLN A 65 -1.83 -8.33 -2.51
CA GLN A 65 -1.05 -7.64 -1.47
C GLN A 65 -0.67 -8.58 -0.31
N LEU A 66 -1.53 -9.52 0.06
CA LEU A 66 -1.23 -10.50 1.10
C LEU A 66 -0.06 -11.43 0.73
N LEU A 67 0.06 -11.82 -0.54
CA LEU A 67 1.15 -12.69 -1.01
C LEU A 67 2.47 -11.92 -1.11
N SER A 68 2.41 -10.62 -1.41
CA SER A 68 3.58 -9.72 -1.42
C SER A 68 4.05 -9.27 -0.02
N ALA A 69 3.46 -9.81 1.05
CA ALA A 69 3.74 -9.41 2.44
C ALA A 69 5.16 -9.74 2.94
N VAL A 70 6.04 -10.28 2.10
CA VAL A 70 7.47 -10.35 2.39
C VAL A 70 8.03 -8.93 2.47
N ARG A 71 8.20 -8.43 3.69
CA ARG A 71 8.82 -7.14 3.94
C ARG A 71 10.22 -7.13 3.31
N PRO A 72 10.51 -6.26 2.34
CA PRO A 72 11.83 -6.22 1.74
C PRO A 72 12.87 -5.83 2.80
N ALA A 73 14.01 -6.53 2.80
CA ALA A 73 15.07 -6.31 3.79
C ALA A 73 15.63 -4.88 3.75
N ARG A 74 15.46 -4.18 2.61
CA ARG A 74 15.81 -2.78 2.41
C ARG A 74 14.76 -2.12 1.52
N LEU A 75 14.47 -0.85 1.81
CA LEU A 75 13.60 -0.04 0.95
C LEU A 75 14.26 0.17 -0.43
N PRO A 76 13.45 0.30 -1.51
CA PRO A 76 13.97 0.50 -2.85
C PRO A 76 14.83 1.77 -2.93
N ARG A 77 15.97 1.65 -3.60
CA ARG A 77 16.92 2.75 -3.80
C ARG A 77 16.73 3.34 -5.18
N ALA A 78 16.88 4.66 -5.30
CA ALA A 78 16.95 5.31 -6.60
C ALA A 78 18.40 5.27 -7.10
N ASN A 79 18.57 4.94 -8.39
CA ASN A 79 19.86 4.95 -9.06
C ASN A 79 20.23 6.38 -9.41
N ALA A 80 20.84 7.06 -8.47
CA ALA A 80 21.36 8.40 -8.65
C ALA A 80 22.63 8.58 -7.82
N THR A 81 23.58 9.32 -8.41
CA THR A 81 24.85 9.62 -7.78
C THR A 81 24.65 10.81 -6.84
N LEU A 82 24.71 10.54 -5.55
CA LEU A 82 24.82 11.57 -4.53
C LEU A 82 26.24 12.14 -4.56
N ALA A 83 26.36 13.41 -4.95
CA ALA A 83 27.64 14.09 -5.14
C ALA A 83 28.30 14.45 -3.80
N ALA A 84 27.53 15.03 -2.87
CA ALA A 84 28.00 15.39 -1.53
C ALA A 84 26.83 15.45 -0.55
N ILE A 85 27.09 15.13 0.72
CA ILE A 85 26.23 15.48 1.86
C ILE A 85 27.04 16.43 2.72
N HIS A 86 26.59 17.66 2.89
CA HIS A 86 27.20 18.59 3.83
C HIS A 86 26.50 18.45 5.18
N GLY A 87 27.17 17.79 6.14
CA GLY A 87 26.68 17.64 7.50
C GLY A 87 27.21 18.73 8.44
N PRO A 88 26.76 18.76 9.70
CA PRO A 88 27.35 19.62 10.74
C PRO A 88 28.78 19.22 11.13
N ILE A 89 29.25 18.06 10.65
CA ILE A 89 30.64 17.64 10.74
C ILE A 89 31.34 18.16 9.47
N PRO A 90 32.17 19.20 9.57
CA PRO A 90 32.95 19.65 8.43
C PRO A 90 33.93 18.53 8.05
N ASP A 91 34.06 18.25 6.74
CA ASP A 91 35.09 17.44 6.08
C ASP A 91 34.72 16.04 5.54
N GLU A 92 33.54 15.48 5.81
CA GLU A 92 33.14 14.19 5.19
C GLU A 92 32.23 14.36 3.96
N VAL A 93 32.85 14.38 2.77
CA VAL A 93 32.12 14.34 1.49
C VAL A 93 31.73 12.91 1.14
N PHE A 94 30.50 12.52 1.49
CA PHE A 94 29.96 11.21 1.14
C PHE A 94 29.51 11.14 -0.32
N ARG A 95 30.31 10.48 -1.17
CA ARG A 95 29.89 10.06 -2.52
C ARG A 95 29.24 8.70 -2.49
N LYS A 96 27.99 8.61 -2.96
CA LYS A 96 27.27 7.34 -3.05
C LYS A 96 26.50 7.24 -4.36
N LYS A 97 26.69 6.14 -5.10
CA LYS A 97 26.01 5.88 -6.39
C LYS A 97 24.51 5.57 -6.27
N THR A 98 23.95 5.53 -5.06
CA THR A 98 22.52 5.24 -4.83
C THR A 98 21.98 6.12 -3.72
N ILE A 99 20.75 6.62 -3.92
CA ILE A 99 20.04 7.45 -2.97
C ILE A 99 19.06 6.57 -2.18
N GLY A 100 18.99 6.78 -0.86
CA GLY A 100 18.05 6.06 0.01
C GLY A 100 16.60 6.47 -0.25
N TYR A 101 15.64 5.59 0.03
CA TYR A 101 14.22 5.79 -0.26
C TYR A 101 13.66 7.15 0.24
N PHE A 102 13.84 7.47 1.53
CA PHE A 102 13.33 8.72 2.09
C PHE A 102 14.02 9.97 1.52
N VAL A 103 15.30 9.84 1.15
CA VAL A 103 16.03 10.91 0.48
C VAL A 103 15.46 11.11 -0.93
N ASN A 104 15.13 10.03 -1.64
CA ASN A 104 14.43 10.11 -2.93
C ASN A 104 13.06 10.80 -2.79
N VAL A 105 12.27 10.41 -1.78
CA VAL A 105 10.95 11.02 -1.51
C VAL A 105 11.08 12.52 -1.22
N LEU A 106 12.15 12.94 -0.54
CA LEU A 106 12.40 14.35 -0.22
C LEU A 106 12.91 15.14 -1.43
N HIS A 107 13.78 14.54 -2.24
CA HIS A 107 14.38 15.17 -3.41
C HIS A 107 13.43 15.21 -4.60
N GLY A 108 12.45 14.30 -4.66
CA GLY A 108 11.57 14.14 -5.81
C GLY A 108 12.34 13.77 -7.07
N MET A 109 13.28 12.81 -6.99
CA MET A 109 14.12 12.45 -8.13
C MET A 109 13.30 11.89 -9.30
N ASP A 110 12.13 11.30 -9.00
CA ASP A 110 11.21 10.77 -10.01
C ASP A 110 10.72 11.89 -10.97
N ASP A 111 10.69 13.14 -10.51
CA ASP A 111 10.30 14.32 -11.30
C ASP A 111 11.51 15.05 -11.92
N MET A 112 12.76 14.62 -11.64
CA MET A 112 13.96 15.25 -12.19
C MET A 112 14.32 14.73 -13.57
N GLN A 113 14.73 15.65 -14.45
CA GLN A 113 15.25 15.32 -15.77
C GLN A 113 16.61 14.64 -15.66
N ARG A 114 16.95 13.84 -16.69
CA ARG A 114 18.23 13.14 -16.77
C ARG A 114 19.39 14.15 -16.69
N LEU A 115 20.39 13.87 -15.86
CA LEU A 115 21.55 14.75 -15.59
C LEU A 115 21.22 16.08 -14.87
N GLY A 116 20.00 16.26 -14.37
CA GLY A 116 19.66 17.39 -13.51
C GLY A 116 20.43 17.35 -12.20
N PHE A 117 20.91 18.52 -11.75
CA PHE A 117 21.56 18.69 -10.46
C PHE A 117 20.66 19.52 -9.54
N ARG A 118 20.53 19.10 -8.29
CA ARG A 118 19.75 19.81 -7.27
C ARG A 118 20.47 19.76 -5.93
N VAL A 119 20.53 20.90 -5.25
CA VAL A 119 21.08 21.03 -3.89
C VAL A 119 19.95 21.39 -2.96
N LEU A 120 19.69 20.52 -1.98
CA LEU A 120 18.65 20.74 -0.99
C LEU A 120 19.27 20.96 0.39
N GLU A 121 18.86 22.04 1.04
CA GLU A 121 19.13 22.27 2.45
C GLU A 121 17.98 21.67 3.26
N VAL A 122 18.27 20.65 4.06
CA VAL A 122 17.27 19.95 4.89
C VAL A 122 17.47 20.35 6.35
N LYS A 123 16.52 21.09 6.89
CA LYS A 123 16.48 21.49 8.31
C LYS A 123 15.37 20.74 9.04
N HIS A 124 15.60 20.34 10.29
CA HIS A 124 14.52 19.82 11.12
C HIS A 124 13.62 20.99 11.55
N ASN A 125 12.31 20.82 11.49
CA ASN A 125 11.37 21.82 11.97
C ASN A 125 11.48 21.90 13.51
N THR A 126 12.15 22.95 14.01
CA THR A 126 12.41 23.16 15.44
C THR A 126 11.11 23.39 16.23
N GLN A 127 10.06 23.96 15.62
CA GLN A 127 8.78 24.17 16.31
C GLN A 127 8.08 22.85 16.63
N LYS A 128 8.04 21.93 15.66
CA LYS A 128 7.51 20.57 15.90
C LYS A 128 8.40 19.74 16.81
N LYS A 129 9.73 19.96 16.76
CA LYS A 129 10.68 19.32 17.67
C LYS A 129 10.36 19.68 19.14
N ASN A 130 10.08 20.94 19.42
CA ASN A 130 9.77 21.39 20.78
C ASN A 130 8.44 20.81 21.29
N GLN A 131 7.41 20.73 20.42
CA GLN A 131 6.14 20.05 20.75
C GLN A 131 6.31 18.54 21.00
N ASP A 132 7.13 17.86 20.17
CA ASP A 132 7.41 16.43 20.31
C ASP A 132 8.30 16.13 21.55
N LEU A 133 9.16 17.08 21.96
CA LEU A 133 10.01 17.01 23.16
C LEU A 133 9.22 17.25 24.45
N GLU A 134 8.26 18.17 24.43
CA GLU A 134 7.32 18.42 25.53
C GLU A 134 6.38 17.21 25.74
N SER A 135 6.08 16.50 24.65
CA SER A 135 5.41 15.19 24.66
C SER A 135 6.41 14.06 24.96
N ALA A 136 7.02 14.07 26.15
CA ALA A 136 8.23 13.30 26.55
C ALA A 136 8.19 11.75 26.52
N ASN A 137 7.50 11.11 25.57
CA ASN A 137 7.49 9.65 25.40
C ASN A 137 7.56 9.17 23.94
N VAL A 138 8.00 10.03 23.00
CA VAL A 138 8.17 9.60 21.60
C VAL A 138 9.53 8.91 21.42
N LYS A 139 9.58 7.60 21.74
CA LYS A 139 10.66 6.69 21.31
C LYS A 139 10.85 6.81 19.79
N PHE A 140 12.09 7.04 19.36
CA PHE A 140 12.59 7.04 17.97
C PHE A 140 11.53 7.45 16.94
N ALA A 141 11.54 8.73 16.57
CA ALA A 141 10.62 9.34 15.62
C ALA A 141 10.68 8.70 14.22
N SER A 142 10.01 7.56 14.04
CA SER A 142 9.73 6.98 12.72
C SER A 142 8.89 7.99 11.93
N VAL A 143 9.19 8.16 10.65
CA VAL A 143 8.41 9.04 9.75
C VAL A 143 6.98 8.51 9.73
N PRO A 144 5.99 9.27 10.24
CA PRO A 144 4.63 8.77 10.29
C PRO A 144 4.02 8.76 8.88
N PRO A 145 3.18 7.76 8.59
CA PRO A 145 2.42 7.75 7.34
C PRO A 145 1.41 8.90 7.33
N SER A 146 1.09 9.37 6.12
CA SER A 146 0.21 10.52 5.94
C SER A 146 -1.22 10.27 6.44
N ARG A 147 -1.98 11.35 6.62
CA ARG A 147 -3.39 11.27 7.02
C ARG A 147 -4.25 10.54 5.98
N LEU A 148 -3.89 10.63 4.70
CA LEU A 148 -4.60 9.96 3.61
C LEU A 148 -4.50 8.44 3.73
N VAL A 149 -3.28 7.93 3.91
CA VAL A 149 -3.04 6.48 4.09
C VAL A 149 -3.81 5.95 5.30
N ARG A 150 -3.80 6.69 6.42
CA ARG A 150 -4.59 6.35 7.61
C ARG A 150 -6.09 6.36 7.36
N GLY A 151 -6.60 7.32 6.58
CA GLY A 151 -8.02 7.40 6.21
C GLY A 151 -8.49 6.18 5.42
N VAL A 152 -7.69 5.71 4.46
CA VAL A 152 -7.98 4.48 3.69
C VAL A 152 -8.03 3.25 4.60
N LEU A 153 -7.12 3.17 5.57
CA LEU A 153 -7.12 2.09 6.58
C LEU A 153 -8.40 2.11 7.42
N ILE A 154 -8.79 3.29 7.93
CA ILE A 154 -10.01 3.43 8.73
C ILE A 154 -11.24 3.06 7.88
N PHE A 155 -11.33 3.56 6.65
CA PHE A 155 -12.43 3.25 5.74
C PHE A 155 -12.53 1.74 5.46
N SER A 156 -11.42 1.08 5.14
CA SER A 156 -11.41 -0.37 4.90
C SER A 156 -11.84 -1.17 6.14
N SER A 157 -11.41 -0.78 7.34
CA SER A 157 -11.85 -1.43 8.59
C SER A 157 -13.33 -1.18 8.90
N ALA A 158 -13.83 0.03 8.66
CA ALA A 158 -15.24 0.39 8.87
C ALA A 158 -16.15 -0.36 7.90
N LEU A 159 -15.72 -0.51 6.64
CA LEU A 159 -16.44 -1.26 5.64
C LEU A 159 -16.51 -2.74 5.99
N THR A 160 -15.43 -3.34 6.50
CA THR A 160 -15.42 -4.73 7.00
C THR A 160 -16.40 -4.91 8.16
N LEU A 161 -16.44 -3.97 9.11
CA LEU A 161 -17.39 -4.00 10.21
C LEU A 161 -18.84 -3.85 9.71
N GLY A 162 -19.07 -2.96 8.75
CA GLY A 162 -20.38 -2.77 8.12
C GLY A 162 -20.88 -4.04 7.44
N LEU A 163 -20.02 -4.74 6.69
CA LEU A 163 -20.35 -6.02 6.06
C LEU A 163 -20.64 -7.11 7.09
N PHE A 164 -19.93 -7.14 8.21
CA PHE A 164 -20.18 -8.10 9.28
C PHE A 164 -21.56 -7.88 9.92
N ILE A 165 -21.91 -6.62 10.22
CA ILE A 165 -23.23 -6.25 10.76
C ILE A 165 -24.33 -6.57 9.73
N ALA A 166 -24.11 -6.26 8.46
CA ALA A 166 -25.07 -6.58 7.39
C ALA A 166 -25.28 -8.09 7.23
N ALA A 167 -24.23 -8.91 7.35
CA ALA A 167 -24.34 -10.36 7.30
C ALA A 167 -25.22 -10.92 8.43
N ILE A 168 -25.09 -10.36 9.64
CA ILE A 168 -25.95 -10.71 10.79
C ILE A 168 -27.39 -10.24 10.54
N ALA A 169 -27.58 -9.02 10.05
CA ALA A 169 -28.91 -8.48 9.75
C ALA A 169 -29.67 -9.32 8.71
N TRP A 170 -28.96 -9.87 7.72
CA TRP A 170 -29.54 -10.77 6.72
C TRP A 170 -29.60 -12.23 7.17
N GLN A 171 -29.28 -12.54 8.43
CA GLN A 171 -29.29 -13.90 8.99
C GLN A 171 -28.44 -14.90 8.18
N ASN A 172 -27.37 -14.41 7.54
CA ASN A 172 -26.49 -15.23 6.70
C ASN A 172 -25.25 -15.67 7.50
N GLY A 173 -25.37 -16.80 8.21
CA GLY A 173 -24.29 -17.39 9.00
C GLY A 173 -22.96 -17.58 8.22
N PRO A 174 -22.98 -18.20 7.03
CA PRO A 174 -21.75 -18.39 6.24
C PRO A 174 -21.06 -17.08 5.86
N ALA A 175 -21.83 -16.03 5.57
CA ALA A 175 -21.29 -14.72 5.20
C ALA A 175 -20.64 -14.02 6.39
N ALA A 176 -21.26 -14.11 7.57
CA ALA A 176 -20.68 -13.55 8.80
C ALA A 176 -19.37 -14.24 9.15
N LEU A 177 -19.31 -15.58 9.04
CA LEU A 177 -18.08 -16.35 9.25
C LEU A 177 -17.00 -16.00 8.22
N ALA A 178 -17.35 -15.86 6.94
CA ALA A 178 -16.40 -15.46 5.90
C ALA A 178 -15.76 -14.09 6.21
N VAL A 179 -16.56 -13.06 6.50
CA VAL A 179 -16.05 -11.72 6.81
C VAL A 179 -15.20 -11.73 8.08
N ALA A 180 -15.57 -12.51 9.09
CA ALA A 180 -14.77 -12.68 10.30
C ALA A 180 -13.40 -13.33 10.01
N PHE A 181 -13.36 -14.42 9.24
CA PHE A 181 -12.10 -15.08 8.86
C PHE A 181 -11.21 -14.21 7.97
N MET A 182 -11.78 -13.42 7.07
CA MET A 182 -11.06 -12.39 6.30
C MET A 182 -10.44 -11.33 7.20
N GLY A 183 -11.21 -10.82 8.17
CA GLY A 183 -10.73 -9.84 9.15
C GLY A 183 -9.58 -10.39 10.00
N ILE A 184 -9.73 -11.61 10.52
CA ILE A 184 -8.70 -12.30 11.31
C ILE A 184 -7.43 -12.51 10.48
N SER A 185 -7.56 -12.96 9.23
CA SER A 185 -6.43 -13.14 8.32
C SER A 185 -5.62 -11.84 8.14
N SER A 186 -6.30 -10.72 7.86
CA SER A 186 -5.64 -9.41 7.73
C SER A 186 -4.91 -8.99 9.01
N SER A 187 -5.52 -9.17 10.18
CA SER A 187 -4.90 -8.84 11.47
C SER A 187 -3.65 -9.68 11.74
N LEU A 188 -3.72 -11.00 11.50
CA LEU A 188 -2.59 -11.91 11.68
C LEU A 188 -1.41 -11.55 10.77
N MET A 189 -1.70 -11.22 9.52
CA MET A 189 -0.67 -10.91 8.51
C MET A 189 -0.06 -9.52 8.74
N SER A 190 -0.86 -8.56 9.18
CA SER A 190 -0.32 -7.26 9.59
C SER A 190 0.51 -7.37 10.87
N HIS A 191 0.08 -8.19 11.83
CA HIS A 191 0.87 -8.46 13.02
C HIS A 191 2.19 -9.14 12.66
N ALA A 192 2.18 -10.15 11.77
CA ALA A 192 3.38 -10.79 11.25
C ALA A 192 4.36 -9.78 10.63
N SER A 193 3.86 -8.80 9.88
CA SER A 193 4.68 -7.76 9.24
C SER A 193 5.45 -6.86 10.22
N SER A 194 5.12 -6.88 11.51
CA SER A 194 5.79 -6.10 12.56
C SER A 194 7.01 -6.80 13.15
N TRP A 195 7.18 -8.11 12.95
CA TRP A 195 8.26 -8.89 13.56
C TRP A 195 9.43 -9.13 12.61
N ARG A 196 10.64 -9.32 13.16
CA ARG A 196 11.84 -9.69 12.39
C ARG A 196 11.64 -11.08 11.75
N PRO A 197 12.19 -11.34 10.56
CA PRO A 197 12.06 -12.63 9.89
C PRO A 197 12.63 -13.75 10.78
N GLY A 198 11.79 -14.73 11.09
CA GLY A 198 12.11 -15.86 11.97
C GLY A 198 10.98 -16.90 11.96
N LEU A 199 11.13 -17.99 12.72
CA LEU A 199 10.18 -19.12 12.70
C LEU A 199 8.74 -18.71 13.06
N ARG A 200 8.59 -17.79 14.03
CA ARG A 200 7.29 -17.24 14.47
C ARG A 200 6.58 -16.47 13.35
N TYR A 201 7.33 -15.73 12.53
CA TYR A 201 6.77 -15.01 11.38
C TYR A 201 6.16 -15.99 10.37
N GLY A 202 6.86 -17.07 10.05
CA GLY A 202 6.35 -18.11 9.14
C GLY A 202 5.06 -18.75 9.64
N ALA A 203 4.96 -19.05 10.94
CA ALA A 203 3.76 -19.62 11.54
C ALA A 203 2.54 -18.66 11.51
N LEU A 204 2.74 -17.37 11.79
CA LEU A 204 1.66 -16.38 11.70
C LEU A 204 1.18 -16.17 10.26
N MET A 205 2.10 -16.17 9.29
CA MET A 205 1.73 -16.07 7.88
C MET A 205 0.97 -17.30 7.41
N ALA A 206 1.40 -18.51 7.79
CA ALA A 206 0.70 -19.75 7.46
C ALA A 206 -0.72 -19.80 8.04
N THR A 207 -0.88 -19.43 9.31
CA THR A 207 -2.20 -19.37 9.98
C THR A 207 -3.11 -18.30 9.34
N GLY A 208 -2.56 -17.15 8.96
CA GLY A 208 -3.28 -16.12 8.21
C GLY A 208 -3.79 -16.62 6.86
N SER A 209 -2.96 -17.33 6.10
CA SER A 209 -3.33 -17.92 4.80
C SER A 209 -4.40 -19.01 4.92
N VAL A 210 -4.33 -19.86 5.95
CA VAL A 210 -5.36 -20.89 6.22
C VAL A 210 -6.71 -20.24 6.57
N SER A 211 -6.71 -19.19 7.39
CA SER A 211 -7.92 -18.40 7.68
C SER A 211 -8.51 -17.81 6.40
N LEU A 212 -7.67 -17.38 5.48
CA LEU A 212 -8.11 -16.84 4.19
C LEU A 212 -8.75 -17.92 3.30
N MET A 213 -8.13 -19.10 3.23
CA MET A 213 -8.70 -20.25 2.50
C MET A 213 -10.07 -20.66 3.07
N LEU A 214 -10.21 -20.71 4.40
CA LEU A 214 -11.48 -21.02 5.05
C LEU A 214 -12.55 -19.96 4.76
N SER A 215 -12.15 -18.69 4.70
CA SER A 215 -13.05 -17.61 4.29
C SER A 215 -13.58 -17.79 2.86
N ILE A 216 -12.73 -18.23 1.93
CA ILE A 216 -13.12 -18.44 0.52
C ILE A 216 -14.14 -19.59 0.43
N LEU A 217 -13.93 -20.67 1.18
CA LEU A 217 -14.87 -21.79 1.24
C LEU A 217 -16.24 -21.35 1.75
N MET A 218 -16.28 -20.54 2.80
CA MET A 218 -17.54 -20.02 3.36
C MET A 218 -18.26 -19.09 2.38
N LEU A 219 -17.51 -18.31 1.58
CA LEU A 219 -18.08 -17.42 0.56
C LEU A 219 -18.81 -18.20 -0.54
N GLY A 220 -18.31 -19.38 -0.90
CA GLY A 220 -18.93 -20.30 -1.86
C GLY A 220 -20.32 -20.80 -1.43
N ASN A 221 -20.61 -20.78 -0.12
CA ASN A 221 -21.90 -21.19 0.44
C ASN A 221 -22.78 -20.01 0.89
N CYS A 222 -22.37 -18.77 0.61
CA CYS A 222 -23.15 -17.58 0.98
C CYS A 222 -24.37 -17.38 0.06
N SER A 223 -25.39 -16.66 0.52
CA SER A 223 -26.48 -16.23 -0.36
C SER A 223 -25.99 -15.24 -1.43
N TRP A 224 -26.70 -15.18 -2.57
CA TRP A 224 -26.38 -14.26 -3.68
C TRP A 224 -26.26 -12.80 -3.23
N ARG A 225 -27.19 -12.35 -2.37
CA ARG A 225 -27.20 -10.98 -1.82
C ARG A 225 -25.91 -10.67 -1.05
N ALA A 226 -25.46 -11.61 -0.20
CA ALA A 226 -24.22 -11.44 0.55
C ALA A 226 -22.99 -11.47 -0.38
N ARG A 227 -22.95 -12.38 -1.36
CA ARG A 227 -21.85 -12.46 -2.34
C ARG A 227 -21.68 -11.16 -3.12
N VAL A 228 -22.77 -10.60 -3.63
CA VAL A 228 -22.76 -9.32 -4.37
C VAL A 228 -22.30 -8.16 -3.48
N SER A 229 -22.76 -8.10 -2.21
CA SER A 229 -22.36 -7.02 -1.30
C SER A 229 -20.85 -7.01 -0.99
N ILE A 230 -20.27 -8.20 -0.81
CA ILE A 230 -18.84 -8.38 -0.57
C ILE A 230 -18.07 -8.02 -1.85
N ALA A 231 -18.50 -8.50 -3.02
CA ALA A 231 -17.87 -8.18 -4.29
C ALA A 231 -17.88 -6.66 -4.59
N LEU A 232 -19.02 -6.00 -4.42
CA LEU A 232 -19.15 -4.55 -4.62
C LEU A 232 -18.22 -3.77 -3.68
N SER A 233 -18.16 -4.19 -2.43
CA SER A 233 -17.26 -3.61 -1.43
C SER A 233 -15.78 -3.73 -1.83
N TYR A 234 -15.39 -4.87 -2.38
CA TYR A 234 -14.04 -5.07 -2.91
C TYR A 234 -13.74 -4.15 -4.09
N ILE A 235 -14.70 -3.94 -5.01
CA ILE A 235 -14.53 -3.02 -6.13
C ILE A 235 -14.31 -1.59 -5.63
N VAL A 236 -15.14 -1.13 -4.70
CA VAL A 236 -15.02 0.22 -4.10
C VAL A 236 -13.67 0.40 -3.42
N LEU A 237 -13.24 -0.59 -2.63
CA LEU A 237 -11.93 -0.56 -1.98
C LEU A 237 -10.80 -0.54 -3.01
N ASN A 238 -10.87 -1.37 -4.05
CA ASN A 238 -9.85 -1.43 -5.08
C ASN A 238 -9.73 -0.11 -5.85
N LEU A 239 -10.86 0.51 -6.21
CA LEU A 239 -10.89 1.85 -6.81
C LEU A 239 -10.26 2.89 -5.88
N LEU A 240 -10.58 2.86 -4.59
CA LEU A 240 -10.00 3.77 -3.60
C LEU A 240 -8.47 3.59 -3.50
N TYR A 241 -8.00 2.34 -3.45
CA TYR A 241 -6.57 2.04 -3.45
C TYR A 241 -5.88 2.51 -4.73
N TRP A 242 -6.54 2.36 -5.88
CA TRP A 242 -6.01 2.82 -7.17
C TRP A 242 -5.90 4.34 -7.21
N ILE A 243 -6.95 5.06 -6.80
CA ILE A 243 -6.94 6.53 -6.72
C ILE A 243 -5.79 7.01 -5.84
N VAL A 244 -5.60 6.38 -4.68
CA VAL A 244 -4.51 6.74 -3.76
C VAL A 244 -3.14 6.38 -4.35
N SER A 245 -3.03 5.29 -5.11
CA SER A 245 -1.78 4.90 -5.79
C SER A 245 -1.36 5.88 -6.89
N MET A 246 -2.29 6.65 -7.45
CA MET A 246 -1.98 7.70 -8.43
C MET A 246 -1.36 8.95 -7.80
N LEU A 247 -1.46 9.12 -6.48
CA LEU A 247 -0.85 10.27 -5.81
C LEU A 247 0.68 10.12 -5.79
N PRO A 248 1.42 11.24 -5.87
CA PRO A 248 2.87 11.21 -5.84
C PRO A 248 3.38 10.70 -4.49
N ARG A 249 4.51 9.97 -4.50
CA ARG A 249 5.08 9.28 -3.32
C ARG A 249 5.28 10.19 -2.09
N ARG A 250 5.46 11.50 -2.32
CA ARG A 250 5.55 12.53 -1.26
C ARG A 250 4.32 12.61 -0.36
N LEU A 251 3.14 12.24 -0.86
CA LEU A 251 1.89 12.27 -0.07
C LEU A 251 1.68 11.01 0.79
N PHE A 252 2.46 9.95 0.61
CA PHE A 252 2.33 8.74 1.44
C PHE A 252 2.95 8.91 2.82
N TRP A 253 3.95 9.80 2.93
CA TRP A 253 4.72 10.05 4.14
C TRP A 253 4.50 11.48 4.61
N ASP A 254 4.25 11.66 5.90
CA ASP A 254 4.21 13.01 6.48
C ASP A 254 5.64 13.50 6.73
N MET A 255 6.19 14.22 5.76
CA MET A 255 7.51 14.83 5.84
C MET A 255 7.51 16.22 6.48
N SER A 256 6.40 16.67 7.08
CA SER A 256 6.27 18.01 7.65
C SER A 256 7.21 18.29 8.85
N ARG A 257 7.91 17.26 9.34
CA ARG A 257 9.02 17.40 10.31
C ARG A 257 10.28 18.00 9.70
N TYR A 258 10.43 17.95 8.38
CA TYR A 258 11.58 18.49 7.66
C TYR A 258 11.16 19.72 6.87
N ILE A 259 11.97 20.77 6.97
CA ILE A 259 11.92 21.96 6.13
C ILE A 259 12.97 21.75 5.05
N VAL A 260 12.53 21.74 3.80
CA VAL A 260 13.40 21.53 2.64
C VAL A 260 13.43 22.84 1.87
N ASN A 261 14.61 23.44 1.80
CA ASN A 261 14.84 24.61 0.97
C ASN A 261 15.65 24.17 -0.25
N ASP A 262 15.17 24.52 -1.44
CA ASP A 262 15.97 24.36 -2.66
C ASP A 262 16.98 25.51 -2.70
N VAL A 263 18.26 25.15 -2.57
CA VAL A 263 19.39 26.09 -2.60
C VAL A 263 20.26 25.79 -3.82
N THR A 264 19.66 25.21 -4.87
CA THR A 264 20.37 24.91 -6.11
C THR A 264 20.95 26.20 -6.69
N PRO A 265 22.27 26.27 -6.91
CA PRO A 265 22.87 27.46 -7.51
C PRO A 265 22.31 27.69 -8.92
N SER A 266 22.14 28.95 -9.30
CA SER A 266 21.61 29.38 -10.61
C SER A 266 22.32 28.69 -11.78
N ASP A 267 23.61 28.46 -11.62
CA ASP A 267 24.49 27.90 -12.64
C ASP A 267 24.23 26.41 -12.89
N ALA A 268 23.67 25.71 -11.89
CA ALA A 268 23.35 24.28 -11.95
C ALA A 268 21.88 23.99 -12.27
N LEU A 269 21.01 25.02 -12.26
CA LEU A 269 19.57 24.88 -12.51
C LEU A 269 19.27 24.30 -13.91
N SER A 270 20.09 24.67 -14.90
CA SER A 270 20.03 24.18 -16.28
C SER A 270 21.09 23.14 -16.61
N ALA A 271 21.60 22.37 -15.63
CA ALA A 271 22.64 21.36 -15.90
C ALA A 271 22.22 20.27 -16.91
N HIS A 272 20.91 20.12 -17.13
CA HIS A 272 20.32 19.18 -18.10
C HIS A 272 20.30 19.70 -19.55
N GLU A 273 20.56 20.99 -19.77
CA GLU A 273 20.63 21.59 -21.11
C GLU A 273 22.08 21.54 -21.62
N ASP A 274 22.32 20.73 -22.64
CA ASP A 274 23.64 20.48 -23.25
C ASP A 274 24.24 21.72 -23.96
N THR A 275 23.44 22.75 -24.25
CA THR A 275 23.88 23.94 -25.01
C THR A 275 23.17 25.22 -24.58
N VAL A 276 23.93 26.31 -24.46
CA VAL A 276 23.38 27.68 -24.45
C VAL A 276 23.06 28.03 -25.90
N PRO A 277 21.84 28.47 -26.25
CA PRO A 277 21.53 28.86 -27.62
C PRO A 277 22.33 30.11 -27.98
N ASN A 278 23.34 29.92 -28.83
CA ASN A 278 24.25 30.94 -29.37
C ASN A 278 25.23 31.56 -28.35
N PRO A 279 26.33 30.87 -27.99
CA PRO A 279 27.33 31.38 -27.06
C PRO A 279 28.12 32.54 -27.69
N THR A 280 28.06 33.70 -27.06
CA THR A 280 28.82 34.90 -27.43
C THR A 280 30.25 34.89 -26.90
N SER A 281 30.56 34.06 -25.89
CA SER A 281 31.92 33.85 -25.39
C SER A 281 32.29 32.37 -25.21
N PRO A 282 33.59 32.00 -25.27
CA PRO A 282 34.04 30.63 -25.00
C PRO A 282 33.70 30.13 -23.58
N ASP A 283 33.62 31.05 -22.61
CA ASP A 283 33.35 30.76 -21.20
C ASP A 283 31.86 30.41 -20.93
N GLU A 284 30.96 30.73 -21.86
CA GLU A 284 29.54 30.36 -21.80
C GLU A 284 29.29 28.89 -22.18
N ARG A 285 30.28 28.19 -22.74
CA ARG A 285 30.16 26.75 -23.01
C ARG A 285 30.26 25.99 -21.68
N LYS A 286 29.16 25.33 -21.28
CA LYS A 286 29.13 24.43 -20.13
C LYS A 286 30.15 23.30 -20.33
N SER A 287 31.24 23.35 -19.56
CA SER A 287 32.30 22.34 -19.62
C SER A 287 31.95 21.12 -18.76
N SER A 288 31.94 19.93 -19.37
CA SER A 288 31.70 18.65 -18.68
C SER A 288 32.75 18.29 -17.64
N THR A 289 33.88 19.01 -17.57
CA THR A 289 34.99 18.74 -16.65
C THR A 289 35.04 19.68 -15.44
N ARG A 290 34.15 20.67 -15.33
CA ARG A 290 34.14 21.59 -14.18
C ARG A 290 33.48 20.89 -12.98
N THR A 291 34.31 20.42 -12.05
CA THR A 291 33.85 19.89 -10.77
C THR A 291 33.42 21.04 -9.86
N LEU A 292 32.18 20.99 -9.36
CA LEU A 292 31.69 21.76 -8.21
C LEU A 292 32.17 21.12 -6.90
#